data_AF-A0A3A0G3T4-F1
#
_entry.id   AF-A0A3A0G3T4-F1
#
_cell.length_a   1.000
_cell.length_b   1.000
_cell.length_c   1.000
_cell.angle_alpha   90.00
_cell.angle_beta   90.00
_cell.angle_gamma   90.00
#
_symmetry.space_group_name_H-M   'P 1'
#
loop_
_entity.id
_entity.type
_entity.pdbx_description
1 polymer ?
#
loop_
_entity_poly.entity_id
_entity_poly.type
_entity_poly.pdbx_seq_one_letter_code
_entity_poly.pdbx_strand_id
1 'polypeptide(L)'
;MEKTELPSRARLTELREQGIFPLSRVALACAGLLACGATGFGLGESINRFSAAYAKALSNQFQDIIGLRELLIPSLNLLVWPCVVAGAAMLVLGLLSSRFYFSFADCSPNLSRMSPFARARPASAGFKPLRELLMSGLAIASAVALLLMSTEQMLALLNTDVKAFRQGWIRVMSAVLPLVFFAALFLGCCGWLMARFTFLLRHRMSRREMASEED
;
A
#
# COMPACT_ATOMS: atom_id res chain seq x y z
N MET A 1 34.93 -2.74 -16.54
CA MET A 1 35.22 -3.71 -15.46
C MET A 1 33.92 -4.36 -15.05
N GLU A 2 33.83 -5.69 -15.10
CA GLU A 2 32.61 -6.40 -14.70
C GLU A 2 32.42 -6.33 -13.18
N LYS A 3 31.25 -5.89 -12.76
CA LYS A 3 30.83 -5.84 -11.35
C LYS A 3 30.14 -7.16 -11.01
N THR A 4 30.93 -8.12 -10.51
CA THR A 4 30.46 -9.48 -10.25
C THR A 4 30.09 -9.70 -8.79
N GLU A 5 30.74 -9.02 -7.85
CA GLU A 5 30.61 -9.27 -6.42
C GLU A 5 29.45 -8.49 -5.80
N LEU A 6 28.82 -9.07 -4.77
CA LEU A 6 27.79 -8.38 -3.98
C LEU A 6 28.44 -7.25 -3.15
N PRO A 7 27.70 -6.15 -2.88
CA PRO A 7 28.23 -5.06 -2.06
C PRO A 7 28.57 -5.54 -0.65
N SER A 8 29.72 -5.09 -0.15
CA SER A 8 30.19 -5.35 1.22
C SER A 8 29.30 -4.62 2.24
N ARG A 9 29.51 -4.93 3.53
CA ARG A 9 28.82 -4.23 4.62
C ARG A 9 29.21 -2.75 4.70
N ALA A 10 30.49 -2.43 4.44
CA ALA A 10 31.01 -1.06 4.44
C ALA A 10 30.38 -0.22 3.32
N ARG A 11 30.28 -0.77 2.11
CA ARG A 11 29.57 -0.11 1.01
C ARG A 11 28.09 0.09 1.31
N LEU A 12 27.44 -0.89 1.93
CA LEU A 12 26.05 -0.77 2.35
C LEU A 12 25.86 0.29 3.44
N THR A 13 26.82 0.54 4.33
CA THR A 13 26.72 1.64 5.29
C THR A 13 26.95 2.99 4.63
N GLU A 14 27.93 3.11 3.74
CA GLU A 14 28.19 4.35 2.98
C GLU A 14 26.95 4.76 2.15
N LEU A 15 26.31 3.81 1.45
CA LEU A 15 25.08 4.07 0.72
C LEU A 15 23.94 4.55 1.62
N ARG A 16 23.90 4.11 2.89
CA ARG A 16 22.90 4.59 3.86
C ARG A 16 23.19 6.00 4.35
N GLU A 17 24.46 6.31 4.61
CA GLU A 17 24.90 7.68 4.93
C GLU A 17 24.60 8.65 3.78
N GLN A 18 24.58 8.14 2.54
CA GLN A 18 24.14 8.88 1.36
C GLN A 18 22.61 8.92 1.19
N GLY A 19 21.83 8.32 2.09
CA GLY A 19 20.37 8.29 2.03
C GLY A 19 19.79 7.32 0.99
N ILE A 20 20.57 6.37 0.48
CA ILE A 20 20.15 5.46 -0.60
C ILE A 20 19.69 4.11 -0.01
N PHE A 21 18.39 3.82 -0.10
CA PHE A 21 17.78 2.60 0.44
C PHE A 21 16.90 1.87 -0.60
N PRO A 22 16.77 0.53 -0.48
CA PRO A 22 15.83 -0.23 -1.29
C PRO A 22 14.38 0.01 -0.83
N LEU A 23 13.70 1.00 -1.42
CA LEU A 23 12.29 1.27 -1.16
C LEU A 23 11.39 0.62 -2.23
N SER A 24 10.41 -0.18 -1.79
CA SER A 24 9.39 -0.75 -2.68
C SER A 24 8.08 0.00 -2.57
N ARG A 25 7.70 0.72 -3.63
CA ARG A 25 6.39 1.42 -3.69
C ARG A 25 5.21 0.45 -3.61
N VAL A 26 5.35 -0.73 -4.21
CA VAL A 26 4.33 -1.79 -4.17
C VAL A 26 4.14 -2.28 -2.74
N ALA A 27 5.23 -2.58 -2.02
CA ALA A 27 5.14 -3.02 -0.63
C ALA A 27 4.48 -1.98 0.28
N LEU A 28 4.82 -0.70 0.10
CA LEU A 28 4.17 0.41 0.83
C LEU A 28 2.67 0.48 0.53
N ALA A 29 2.28 0.45 -0.74
CA ALA A 29 0.87 0.48 -1.13
C ALA A 29 0.09 -0.72 -0.58
N CYS A 30 0.66 -1.93 -0.66
CA CYS A 30 0.08 -3.14 -0.09
C CYS A 30 -0.07 -3.04 1.43
N ALA A 31 0.90 -2.49 2.15
CA ALA A 31 0.81 -2.28 3.59
C ALA A 31 -0.30 -1.29 3.96
N GLY A 32 -0.44 -0.19 3.22
CA GLY A 32 -1.55 0.75 3.38
C GLY A 32 -2.91 0.09 3.14
N LEU A 33 -3.02 -0.73 2.09
CA LEU A 33 -4.24 -1.48 1.77
C LEU A 33 -4.61 -2.50 2.86
N LEU A 34 -3.63 -3.27 3.34
CA LEU A 34 -3.83 -4.24 4.43
C LEU A 34 -4.28 -3.55 5.71
N ALA A 35 -3.65 -2.44 6.07
CA ALA A 35 -3.97 -1.67 7.26
C ALA A 35 -5.37 -1.03 7.15
N CYS A 36 -5.71 -0.48 5.99
CA CYS A 36 -7.04 0.07 5.70
C CYS A 36 -8.11 -1.02 5.80
N GLY A 37 -7.90 -2.16 5.14
CA GLY A 37 -8.81 -3.29 5.18
C GLY A 37 -9.01 -3.84 6.59
N ALA A 38 -7.93 -3.97 7.36
CA ALA A 38 -7.98 -4.52 8.72
C ALA A 38 -8.78 -3.60 9.65
N THR A 39 -8.56 -2.28 9.50
CA THR A 39 -9.33 -1.25 10.20
C THR A 39 -10.80 -1.30 9.80
N GLY A 40 -11.10 -1.41 8.50
CA GLY A 40 -12.46 -1.53 7.99
C GLY A 40 -13.22 -2.74 8.56
N PHE A 41 -12.53 -3.88 8.73
CA PHE A 41 -13.11 -5.06 9.39
C PHE A 41 -13.42 -4.84 10.86
N GLY A 42 -12.51 -4.18 11.60
CA GLY A 42 -12.73 -3.83 13.00
C GLY A 42 -13.87 -2.83 13.22
N LEU A 43 -14.22 -2.05 12.19
CA LEU A 43 -15.28 -1.03 12.25
C LEU A 43 -16.70 -1.60 12.06
N GLY A 44 -16.89 -2.91 11.89
CA GLY A 44 -18.21 -3.50 11.64
C GLY A 44 -19.29 -3.11 12.66
N GLU A 45 -18.97 -3.11 13.95
CA GLU A 45 -19.90 -2.67 14.99
C GLU A 45 -20.18 -1.15 14.91
N SER A 46 -19.16 -0.36 14.58
CA SER A 46 -19.28 1.09 14.41
C SER A 46 -20.18 1.43 13.22
N ILE A 47 -20.08 0.68 12.11
CA ILE A 47 -20.97 0.80 10.94
C ILE A 47 -22.42 0.45 11.32
N ASN A 48 -22.61 -0.56 12.16
CA ASN A 48 -23.94 -0.96 12.62
C ASN A 48 -24.59 0.12 13.50
N ARG A 49 -23.82 0.66 14.46
CA ARG A 49 -24.28 1.78 15.31
C ARG A 49 -24.56 3.02 14.48
N PHE A 50 -23.69 3.34 13.53
CA PHE A 50 -23.86 4.46 12.61
C PHE A 50 -25.11 4.31 11.74
N SER A 51 -25.36 3.14 11.16
CA SER A 51 -26.55 2.92 10.33
C SER A 51 -27.85 3.01 11.14
N ALA A 52 -27.87 2.53 12.38
CA ALA A 52 -29.01 2.69 13.28
C ALA A 52 -29.25 4.17 13.66
N ALA A 53 -28.19 4.91 14.00
CA ALA A 53 -28.28 6.34 14.27
C ALA A 53 -28.76 7.13 13.04
N TYR A 54 -28.27 6.78 11.85
CA TYR A 54 -28.65 7.41 10.59
C TYR A 54 -30.13 7.17 10.26
N ALA A 55 -30.62 5.94 10.44
CA ALA A 55 -32.03 5.61 10.25
C ALA A 55 -32.95 6.41 11.20
N LYS A 56 -32.55 6.56 12.47
CA LYS A 56 -33.27 7.36 13.47
C LYS A 56 -33.27 8.86 13.13
N ALA A 57 -32.18 9.40 12.62
CA ALA A 57 -32.12 10.78 12.19
C ALA A 57 -33.01 11.05 10.97
N LEU A 58 -33.06 10.10 10.03
CA LEU A 58 -33.93 10.16 8.86
C LEU A 58 -35.41 10.13 9.25
N SER A 59 -35.81 9.26 10.19
CA SER A 59 -37.20 9.20 10.67
C SER A 59 -37.64 10.49 11.36
N ASN A 60 -36.70 11.21 11.97
CA ASN A 60 -36.94 12.48 12.65
C ASN A 60 -36.73 13.70 11.72
N GLN A 61 -36.64 13.49 10.40
CA GLN A 61 -36.45 14.52 9.38
C GLN A 61 -35.28 15.49 9.66
N PHE A 62 -34.22 15.03 10.34
CA PHE A 62 -33.07 15.84 10.72
C PHE A 62 -33.41 17.16 11.45
N GLN A 63 -34.56 17.24 12.13
CA GLN A 63 -34.98 18.48 12.81
C GLN A 63 -34.12 18.82 14.05
N ASP A 64 -33.34 17.87 14.55
CA ASP A 64 -32.48 18.04 15.73
C ASP A 64 -31.00 18.22 15.34
N ILE A 65 -30.46 19.41 15.63
CA ILE A 65 -29.05 19.77 15.41
C ILE A 65 -28.12 18.87 16.24
N ILE A 66 -28.57 18.41 17.42
CA ILE A 66 -27.80 17.51 18.29
C ILE A 66 -27.62 16.16 17.60
N GLY A 67 -28.69 15.63 16.98
CA GLY A 67 -28.65 14.39 16.20
C GLY A 67 -27.73 14.46 14.97
N LEU A 68 -27.58 15.65 14.36
CA LEU A 68 -26.69 15.85 13.22
C LEU A 68 -25.21 15.80 13.62
N ARG A 69 -24.86 16.38 14.78
CA ARG A 69 -23.51 16.28 15.35
C ARG A 69 -23.15 14.84 15.73
N GLU A 70 -24.11 14.10 16.29
CA GLU A 70 -23.95 12.68 16.62
C GLU A 70 -23.71 11.79 15.40
N LEU A 71 -24.13 12.20 14.21
CA LEU A 71 -23.83 11.52 12.95
C LEU A 71 -22.50 11.96 12.32
N LEU A 72 -22.11 13.21 12.52
CA LEU A 72 -20.95 13.80 11.86
C LEU A 72 -19.63 13.23 12.39
N ILE A 73 -19.52 13.02 13.71
CA ILE A 73 -18.29 12.47 14.31
C ILE A 73 -18.05 11.01 13.90
N PRO A 74 -19.02 10.08 13.99
CA PRO A 74 -18.82 8.70 13.55
C PRO A 74 -18.57 8.57 12.06
N SER A 75 -19.23 9.39 11.22
CA SER A 75 -19.00 9.39 9.76
C SER A 75 -17.59 9.86 9.41
N LEU A 76 -17.10 10.92 10.06
CA LEU A 76 -15.71 11.33 9.93
C LEU A 76 -14.75 10.24 10.42
N ASN A 77 -15.02 9.59 11.55
CA ASN A 77 -14.17 8.52 12.05
C ASN A 77 -14.13 7.31 11.09
N LEU A 78 -15.27 6.94 10.51
CA LEU A 78 -15.37 5.86 9.53
C LEU A 78 -14.56 6.15 8.25
N LEU A 79 -14.43 7.42 7.87
CA LEU A 79 -13.73 7.83 6.66
C LEU A 79 -12.24 8.12 6.91
N VAL A 80 -11.93 8.90 7.95
CA VAL A 80 -10.59 9.43 8.22
C VAL A 80 -9.71 8.38 8.85
N TRP A 81 -10.24 7.56 9.78
CA TRP A 81 -9.41 6.62 10.53
C TRP A 81 -8.73 5.56 9.67
N PRO A 82 -9.40 4.92 8.68
CA PRO A 82 -8.73 3.99 7.77
C PRO A 82 -7.60 4.66 6.96
N CYS A 83 -7.79 5.91 6.54
CA CYS A 83 -6.76 6.68 5.83
C CYS A 83 -5.56 7.00 6.72
N VAL A 84 -5.80 7.41 7.98
CA VAL A 84 -4.74 7.68 8.96
C VAL A 84 -3.95 6.40 9.26
N VAL A 85 -4.64 5.29 9.50
CA VAL A 85 -4.00 3.99 9.77
C VAL A 85 -3.21 3.50 8.56
N ALA A 86 -3.73 3.67 7.34
CA ALA A 86 -3.00 3.35 6.11
C ALA A 86 -1.73 4.21 5.97
N GLY A 87 -1.84 5.52 6.20
CA GLY A 87 -0.71 6.44 6.18
C GLY A 87 0.35 6.08 7.23
N ALA A 88 -0.08 5.75 8.45
CA ALA A 88 0.80 5.31 9.52
C ALA A 88 1.50 3.98 9.17
N ALA A 89 0.79 3.00 8.61
CA ALA A 89 1.37 1.74 8.18
C ALA A 89 2.42 1.92 7.08
N MET A 90 2.13 2.78 6.10
CA MET A 90 3.08 3.15 5.04
C MET A 90 4.32 3.84 5.63
N LEU A 91 4.12 4.77 6.56
CA LEU A 91 5.21 5.47 7.24
C LEU A 91 6.08 4.49 8.02
N VAL A 92 5.48 3.63 8.85
CA VAL A 92 6.21 2.63 9.64
C VAL A 92 6.99 1.69 8.74
N LEU A 93 6.38 1.16 7.67
CA LEU A 93 7.10 0.27 6.74
C LEU A 93 8.21 1.01 5.97
N GLY A 94 8.01 2.28 5.65
CA GLY A 94 9.02 3.15 5.04
C GLY A 94 10.21 3.39 5.97
N LEU A 95 9.94 3.66 7.25
CA LEU A 95 10.97 3.81 8.29
C LEU A 95 11.71 2.51 8.54
N LEU A 96 11.01 1.37 8.62
CA LEU A 96 11.65 0.06 8.75
C LEU A 96 12.54 -0.28 7.54
N SER A 97 12.09 0.08 6.33
CA SER A 97 12.86 -0.13 5.10
C SER A 97 14.12 0.74 5.03
N SER A 98 14.06 1.96 5.57
CA SER A 98 15.18 2.90 5.68
C SER A 98 16.00 2.74 6.96
N ARG A 99 15.61 1.83 7.86
CA ARG A 99 16.20 1.66 9.21
C ARG A 99 16.22 2.97 10.02
N PHE A 100 15.14 3.74 9.95
CA PHE A 100 14.99 5.02 10.66
C PHE A 100 16.07 6.06 10.30
N TYR A 101 16.55 6.05 9.05
CA TYR A 101 17.44 7.09 8.58
C TYR A 101 16.66 8.39 8.33
N PHE A 102 17.12 9.48 8.94
CA PHE A 102 16.58 10.82 8.76
C PHE A 102 17.71 11.76 8.33
N SER A 103 17.55 12.40 7.16
CA SER A 103 18.47 13.43 6.67
C SER A 103 17.71 14.70 6.36
N PHE A 104 18.12 15.80 6.99
CA PHE A 104 17.58 17.13 6.69
C PHE A 104 18.08 17.68 5.34
N ALA A 105 19.15 17.12 4.79
CA ALA A 105 19.66 17.51 3.48
C ALA A 105 18.62 17.26 2.37
N ASP A 106 17.83 16.19 2.51
CA ASP A 106 16.75 15.84 1.59
C ASP A 106 15.50 16.74 1.72
N CYS A 107 15.38 17.50 2.80
CA CYS A 107 14.30 18.48 3.00
C CYS A 107 14.58 19.82 2.28
N SER A 108 15.78 20.01 1.74
CA SER A 108 16.10 21.21 0.96
C SER A 108 15.29 21.25 -0.36
N PRO A 109 14.73 22.39 -0.75
CA PRO A 109 13.93 22.51 -1.97
C PRO A 109 14.82 22.27 -3.20
N ASN A 110 14.77 21.04 -3.74
CA ASN A 110 15.55 20.68 -4.91
C ASN A 110 14.78 21.05 -6.19
N LEU A 111 15.00 22.27 -6.69
CA LEU A 111 14.37 22.80 -7.90
C LEU A 111 14.67 21.95 -9.15
N SER A 112 15.75 21.17 -9.17
CA SER A 112 16.06 20.27 -10.30
C SER A 112 14.99 19.17 -10.49
N ARG A 113 14.30 18.77 -9.41
CA ARG A 113 13.21 17.78 -9.44
C ARG A 113 11.92 18.29 -10.09
N MET A 114 11.75 19.62 -10.17
CA MET A 114 10.62 20.26 -10.84
C MET A 114 10.83 20.42 -12.34
N SER A 115 12.06 20.21 -12.84
CA SER A 115 12.32 20.32 -14.28
C SER A 115 11.60 19.19 -15.04
N PRO A 116 10.79 19.50 -16.07
CA PRO A 116 10.14 18.48 -16.90
C PRO A 116 11.17 17.63 -17.67
N PHE A 117 12.33 18.20 -17.95
CA PHE A 117 13.44 17.54 -18.63
C PHE A 117 14.11 16.44 -17.78
N ALA A 118 14.16 16.59 -16.44
CA ALA A 118 14.68 15.52 -15.57
C ALA A 118 13.78 14.27 -15.59
N ARG A 119 12.47 14.42 -15.88
CA ARG A 119 11.53 13.31 -16.06
C ARG A 119 11.52 12.75 -17.49
N ALA A 120 11.92 13.56 -18.47
CA ALA A 120 12.01 13.16 -19.87
C ALA A 120 13.26 12.32 -20.20
N ARG A 121 14.22 12.17 -19.27
CA ARG A 121 15.28 11.15 -19.42
C ARG A 121 14.58 9.80 -19.57
N PRO A 122 14.74 9.13 -20.71
CA PRO A 122 13.87 8.02 -21.03
C PRO A 122 14.10 6.93 -19.99
N ALA A 123 13.01 6.37 -19.48
CA ALA A 123 13.02 5.20 -18.61
C ALA A 123 13.65 3.95 -19.29
N SER A 124 14.20 4.10 -20.50
CA SER A 124 14.85 3.11 -21.34
C SER A 124 16.33 2.97 -20.99
N ALA A 125 16.61 2.17 -19.97
CA ALA A 125 17.82 1.36 -19.91
C ALA A 125 17.59 0.22 -18.91
N GLY A 126 16.81 -0.79 -19.29
CA GLY A 126 16.75 -2.07 -18.58
C GLY A 126 15.35 -2.60 -18.26
N PHE A 127 15.31 -3.68 -17.47
CA PHE A 127 14.13 -4.48 -17.08
C PHE A 127 13.05 -3.75 -16.25
N LYS A 128 13.21 -2.45 -15.98
CA LYS A 128 12.34 -1.70 -15.05
C LYS A 128 10.88 -1.54 -15.53
N PRO A 129 10.60 -1.09 -16.77
CA PRO A 129 9.21 -0.93 -17.24
C PRO A 129 8.52 -2.29 -17.44
N LEU A 130 9.24 -3.31 -17.90
CA LEU A 130 8.69 -4.68 -18.02
C LEU A 130 8.28 -5.24 -16.65
N ARG A 131 9.09 -5.01 -15.61
CA ARG A 131 8.78 -5.40 -14.24
C ARG A 131 7.55 -4.67 -13.70
N GLU A 132 7.47 -3.36 -13.92
CA GLU A 132 6.30 -2.58 -13.50
C GLU A 132 5.03 -3.05 -14.21
N LEU A 133 5.11 -3.34 -15.52
CA LEU A 133 4.03 -3.92 -16.31
C LEU A 133 3.59 -5.30 -15.78
N LEU A 134 4.54 -6.18 -15.47
CA LEU A 134 4.27 -7.51 -14.91
C LEU A 134 3.58 -7.42 -13.55
N MET A 135 4.06 -6.56 -12.66
CA MET A 135 3.46 -6.37 -11.34
C MET A 135 2.07 -5.73 -11.43
N SER A 136 1.88 -4.74 -12.30
CA SER A 136 0.55 -4.16 -12.54
C SER A 136 -0.39 -5.16 -13.21
N GLY A 137 0.13 -5.95 -14.15
CA GLY A 137 -0.63 -7.00 -14.84
C GLY A 137 -1.08 -8.08 -13.86
N LEU A 138 -0.20 -8.52 -12.96
CA LEU A 138 -0.54 -9.48 -11.90
C LEU A 138 -1.57 -8.91 -10.93
N ALA A 139 -1.44 -7.63 -10.55
CA ALA A 139 -2.43 -6.97 -9.70
C ALA A 139 -3.81 -6.89 -10.39
N ILE A 140 -3.86 -6.48 -11.66
CA ILE A 140 -5.11 -6.45 -12.44
C ILE A 140 -5.69 -7.86 -12.60
N ALA A 141 -4.87 -8.84 -12.98
CA ALA A 141 -5.31 -10.23 -13.13
C ALA A 141 -5.86 -10.79 -11.81
N SER A 142 -5.23 -10.49 -10.68
CA SER A 142 -5.73 -10.90 -9.36
C SER A 142 -7.07 -10.23 -9.04
N ALA A 143 -7.24 -8.94 -9.34
CA ALA A 143 -8.50 -8.23 -9.13
C ALA A 143 -9.62 -8.79 -10.02
N VAL A 144 -9.32 -9.07 -11.30
CA VAL A 144 -10.27 -9.69 -12.24
C VAL A 144 -10.64 -11.09 -11.80
N ALA A 145 -9.68 -11.92 -11.39
CA ALA A 145 -9.96 -13.26 -10.88
C ALA A 145 -10.87 -13.24 -9.65
N LEU A 146 -10.63 -12.31 -8.71
CA LEU A 146 -11.49 -12.11 -7.55
C LEU A 146 -12.91 -11.66 -7.93
N LEU A 147 -13.04 -10.77 -8.91
CA LEU A 147 -14.34 -10.37 -9.44
C LEU A 147 -15.06 -11.57 -10.06
N LEU A 148 -14.39 -12.35 -10.90
CA LEU A 148 -14.96 -13.54 -11.54
C LEU A 148 -15.40 -14.59 -10.52
N MET A 149 -14.57 -14.90 -9.51
CA MET A 149 -14.93 -15.84 -8.43
C MET A 149 -16.11 -15.38 -7.57
N SER A 150 -16.40 -14.07 -7.55
CA SER A 150 -17.50 -13.50 -6.77
C SER A 150 -18.75 -13.18 -7.60
N THR A 151 -18.73 -13.40 -8.92
CA THR A 151 -19.86 -13.09 -9.82
C THR A 151 -21.16 -13.79 -9.42
N GLU A 152 -21.13 -15.11 -9.20
CA GLU A 152 -22.32 -15.87 -8.78
C GLU A 152 -22.89 -15.36 -7.45
N GLN A 153 -22.01 -15.01 -6.52
CA GLN A 153 -22.40 -14.49 -5.22
C GLN A 153 -22.98 -13.07 -5.31
N MET A 154 -22.44 -12.23 -6.20
CA MET A 154 -22.97 -10.90 -6.50
C MET A 154 -24.33 -10.97 -7.22
N LEU A 155 -24.50 -11.90 -8.16
CA LEU A 155 -25.78 -12.14 -8.83
C LEU A 155 -26.85 -12.66 -7.86
N ALA A 156 -26.48 -13.55 -6.94
CA ALA A 156 -27.37 -13.99 -5.87
C ALA A 156 -27.80 -12.84 -4.94
N LEU A 157 -26.91 -11.87 -4.72
CA LEU A 157 -27.17 -10.66 -3.94
C LEU A 157 -28.18 -9.71 -4.61
N LEU A 158 -28.16 -9.61 -5.95
CA LEU A 158 -29.10 -8.76 -6.68
C LEU A 158 -30.54 -9.27 -6.64
N ASN A 159 -30.73 -10.57 -6.43
CA ASN A 159 -32.05 -11.22 -6.37
C ASN A 159 -32.57 -11.43 -4.94
N THR A 160 -31.85 -10.98 -3.91
CA THR A 160 -32.26 -11.16 -2.51
C THR A 160 -33.13 -10.02 -2.00
N ASP A 161 -34.04 -10.33 -1.09
CA ASP A 161 -34.83 -9.31 -0.36
C ASP A 161 -33.90 -8.34 0.38
N VAL A 162 -34.30 -7.08 0.53
CA VAL A 162 -33.53 -5.99 1.14
C VAL A 162 -33.04 -6.35 2.55
N LYS A 163 -33.85 -7.11 3.30
CA LYS A 163 -33.47 -7.60 4.63
C LYS A 163 -32.35 -8.64 4.59
N ALA A 164 -32.33 -9.49 3.57
CA ALA A 164 -31.31 -10.51 3.34
C ALA A 164 -30.05 -9.93 2.67
N PHE A 165 -30.18 -8.84 1.91
CA PHE A 165 -29.07 -8.19 1.20
C PHE A 165 -27.89 -7.85 2.11
N ARG A 166 -28.16 -7.28 3.29
CA ARG A 166 -27.10 -6.93 4.26
C ARG A 166 -26.29 -8.15 4.72
N GLN A 167 -26.96 -9.25 5.05
CA GLN A 167 -26.27 -10.47 5.48
C GLN A 167 -25.51 -11.12 4.33
N GLY A 168 -26.10 -11.12 3.13
CA GLY A 168 -25.42 -11.57 1.92
C GLY A 168 -24.15 -10.76 1.64
N TRP A 169 -24.23 -9.42 1.77
CA TRP A 169 -23.10 -8.53 1.53
C TRP A 169 -21.95 -8.79 2.50
N ILE A 170 -22.26 -8.92 3.79
CA ILE A 170 -21.26 -9.26 4.82
C ILE A 170 -20.62 -10.61 4.51
N ARG A 171 -21.41 -11.62 4.11
CA ARG A 171 -20.89 -12.95 3.75
C ARG A 171 -19.94 -12.86 2.56
N VAL A 172 -20.31 -12.18 1.49
CA VAL A 172 -19.46 -12.01 0.29
C VAL A 172 -18.19 -11.25 0.64
N MET A 173 -18.29 -10.12 1.34
CA MET A 173 -17.11 -9.38 1.78
C MET A 173 -16.20 -10.23 2.67
N SER A 174 -16.75 -11.03 3.58
CA SER A 174 -15.96 -11.94 4.44
C SER A 174 -15.29 -13.09 3.69
N ALA A 175 -15.83 -13.51 2.55
CA ALA A 175 -15.23 -14.53 1.70
C ALA A 175 -14.13 -13.95 0.79
N VAL A 176 -14.35 -12.76 0.23
CA VAL A 176 -13.42 -12.12 -0.73
C VAL A 176 -12.25 -11.45 -0.02
N LEU A 177 -12.46 -10.84 1.15
CA LEU A 177 -11.44 -10.04 1.81
C LEU A 177 -10.17 -10.83 2.19
N PRO A 178 -10.24 -12.05 2.75
CA PRO A 178 -9.04 -12.84 3.04
C PRO A 178 -8.19 -13.10 1.80
N LEU A 179 -8.82 -13.30 0.63
CA LEU A 179 -8.12 -13.49 -0.63
C LEU A 179 -7.42 -12.20 -1.08
N VAL A 180 -8.10 -11.05 -0.96
CA VAL A 180 -7.49 -9.73 -1.22
C VAL A 180 -6.28 -9.50 -0.31
N PHE A 181 -6.39 -9.85 0.97
CA PHE A 181 -5.31 -9.71 1.95
C PHE A 181 -4.13 -10.59 1.60
N PHE A 182 -4.38 -11.86 1.27
CA PHE A 182 -3.34 -12.79 0.88
C PHE A 182 -2.64 -12.31 -0.39
N ALA A 183 -3.39 -11.88 -1.41
CA ALA A 183 -2.83 -11.34 -2.65
C ALA A 183 -1.99 -10.08 -2.39
N ALA A 184 -2.49 -9.13 -1.57
CA ALA A 184 -1.76 -7.92 -1.20
C ALA A 184 -0.48 -8.23 -0.43
N LEU A 185 -0.52 -9.19 0.50
CA LEU A 185 0.64 -9.64 1.26
C LEU A 185 1.68 -10.28 0.33
N PHE A 186 1.26 -11.18 -0.55
CA PHE A 186 2.12 -11.82 -1.53
C PHE A 186 2.79 -10.80 -2.47
N LEU A 187 2.00 -9.91 -3.07
CA LEU A 187 2.51 -8.83 -3.93
C LEU A 187 3.46 -7.89 -3.18
N GLY A 188 3.13 -7.54 -1.94
CA GLY A 188 3.97 -6.70 -1.09
C GLY A 188 5.32 -7.36 -0.81
N CYS A 189 5.32 -8.64 -0.43
CA CYS A 189 6.52 -9.43 -0.18
C CYS A 189 7.39 -9.59 -1.44
N CYS A 190 6.80 -9.98 -2.57
CA CYS A 190 7.52 -10.08 -3.85
C CYS A 190 8.09 -8.72 -4.27
N GLY A 191 7.30 -7.64 -4.15
CA GLY A 191 7.73 -6.29 -4.45
C GLY A 191 8.88 -5.81 -3.56
N TRP A 192 8.88 -6.20 -2.27
CA TRP A 192 9.94 -5.87 -1.33
C TRP A 192 11.24 -6.65 -1.63
N LEU A 193 11.15 -7.97 -1.80
CA LEU A 193 12.29 -8.83 -2.16
C LEU A 193 12.93 -8.36 -3.46
N MET A 194 12.11 -8.07 -4.48
CA MET A 194 12.59 -7.63 -5.77
C MET A 194 13.27 -6.25 -5.69
N ALA A 195 12.76 -5.32 -4.87
CA ALA A 195 13.41 -4.04 -4.65
C ALA A 195 14.79 -4.21 -4.00
N ARG A 196 14.91 -5.10 -3.00
CA ARG A 196 16.20 -5.43 -2.38
C ARG A 196 17.17 -6.08 -3.36
N PHE A 197 16.70 -7.06 -4.12
CA PHE A 197 17.55 -7.74 -5.11
C PHE A 197 18.05 -6.75 -6.18
N THR A 198 17.16 -5.92 -6.72
CA THR A 198 17.53 -4.89 -7.71
C THR A 198 18.54 -3.90 -7.13
N PHE A 199 18.39 -3.52 -5.86
CA PHE A 199 19.33 -2.64 -5.18
C PHE A 199 20.71 -3.27 -5.06
N LEU A 200 20.82 -4.53 -4.64
CA LEU A 200 22.09 -5.26 -4.57
C LEU A 200 22.74 -5.40 -5.95
N LEU A 201 21.95 -5.72 -6.99
CA LEU A 201 22.46 -5.81 -8.36
C LEU A 201 23.01 -4.49 -8.88
N ARG A 202 22.31 -3.38 -8.61
CA ARG A 202 22.73 -2.04 -9.06
C ARG A 202 24.01 -1.57 -8.37
N HIS A 203 24.23 -2.01 -7.13
CA HIS A 203 25.38 -1.62 -6.33
C HIS A 203 26.41 -2.74 -6.18
N ARG A 204 26.49 -3.67 -7.14
CA ARG A 204 27.59 -4.64 -7.22
C ARG A 204 28.93 -3.93 -7.30
N MET A 205 29.95 -4.60 -6.76
CA MET A 205 31.32 -4.10 -6.71
C MET A 205 32.22 -4.90 -7.66
N SER A 206 33.28 -4.25 -8.13
CA SER A 206 34.35 -4.96 -8.83
C SER A 206 35.30 -5.61 -7.82
N ARG A 207 36.03 -6.66 -8.23
CA ARG A 207 37.03 -7.31 -7.36
C ARG A 207 38.12 -6.36 -6.85
N ARG A 208 38.45 -5.31 -7.61
CA ARG A 208 39.43 -4.29 -7.18
C ARG A 208 38.88 -3.41 -6.06
N GLU A 209 37.60 -3.04 -6.16
CA GLU A 209 36.90 -2.27 -5.10
C GLU A 209 36.79 -3.09 -3.81
N MET A 210 36.58 -4.41 -3.91
CA MET A 210 36.60 -5.32 -2.76
C MET A 210 37.99 -5.38 -2.12
N ALA A 211 39.04 -5.58 -2.93
CA ALA A 211 40.41 -5.67 -2.42
C ALA A 211 40.86 -4.37 -1.71
N SER A 212 40.47 -3.20 -2.22
CA SER A 212 40.77 -1.92 -1.59
C SER A 212 40.02 -1.64 -0.30
N GLU A 213 38.97 -2.38 0.05
CA GLU A 213 38.30 -2.27 1.35
C GLU A 213 38.94 -3.17 2.43
N GLU A 214 39.77 -4.14 2.03
CA GLU A 214 40.45 -5.06 2.95
C GLU A 214 41.83 -4.56 3.40
N ASP A 215 42.43 -3.63 2.65
CA ASP A 215 43.69 -2.94 2.96
C ASP A 215 43.48 -1.73 3.88
#